data_AF-A0A3S0SM54-F1
#
_entry.id   AF-A0A3S0SM54-F1
#
_cell.length_a   1.000
_cell.length_b   1.000
_cell.length_c   1.000
_cell.angle_alpha   90.00
_cell.angle_beta   90.00
_cell.angle_gamma   90.00
#
_symmetry.space_group_name_H-M   'P 1'
#
loop_
_entity.id
_entity.type
_entity.pdbx_description
1 polymer ?
#
loop_
_entity_poly.entity_id
_entity_poly.type
_entity_poly.pdbx_seq_one_letter_code
_entity_poly.pdbx_strand_id
1 'polypeptide(L)'
;MNERAALDRSPSETDRIGFFGKLPSHGDFVSMGLGRGLQTALDAWLQSGLQAAQQDLGEDWERRFRLMPAWRFIIERGLWGPATVAGVLLPSLDRVGRSFPLVIAAQLHGFSEHPRQLYLDDTWFTAAEAIAESSAKRDFEINHFTASLKRLRSLRPADLAENETLQDRASSRGTIWWRIDPEERRAKGFGVTGAPEPAHFAKLLRESASVVSTAPQPETVATPRPVVVEPHPPLVLRHSHATHAGTRLAVNADALLVSETPSLFAVADGVGDGNTAAEVGKIAVHVLAETAKQQTIEAQVQEVKGKLGRAHGLLQSAYHSSDREPSAASIVVLATLGDSCALLWVGDARCYLLRDGMMRCLTRDHVEIGLRRTLSRAIGMRGHLIPEVRFGGLQAGDRLLLCSAPLPNAIPERGIAEILLSAKIEKAADILVHEGLIANCRDNLSAIVIDVKTDEP
;
A
#
# COMPACT_ATOMS: atom_id res chain seq x y z
N MET A 1 14.98 -12.27 50.82
CA MET A 1 14.52 -10.86 50.77
C MET A 1 14.51 -10.33 49.33
N ASN A 2 13.97 -11.09 48.36
CA ASN A 2 13.95 -10.72 46.93
C ASN A 2 12.61 -11.11 46.28
N GLU A 3 11.51 -10.78 46.95
CA GLU A 3 10.15 -11.03 46.43
C GLU A 3 9.23 -9.81 46.66
N ARG A 4 9.82 -8.64 46.94
CA ARG A 4 9.11 -7.37 47.18
C ARG A 4 9.42 -6.27 46.17
N ALA A 5 10.27 -6.51 45.18
CA ALA A 5 10.56 -5.54 44.11
C ALA A 5 9.66 -5.69 42.86
N ALA A 6 8.80 -6.73 42.82
CA ALA A 6 7.92 -7.00 41.68
C ALA A 6 6.51 -6.39 41.82
N LEU A 7 6.25 -5.59 42.85
CA LEU A 7 4.89 -5.18 43.24
C LEU A 7 4.66 -3.66 43.32
N ASP A 8 5.54 -2.84 42.73
CA ASP A 8 5.39 -1.37 42.76
C ASP A 8 5.42 -0.70 41.37
N ARG A 9 4.96 -1.41 40.32
CA ARG A 9 4.57 -0.73 39.08
C ARG A 9 3.21 -0.09 39.29
N SER A 10 3.23 1.22 39.54
CA SER A 10 2.01 2.03 39.50
C SER A 10 1.26 1.77 38.17
N PRO A 11 -0.08 1.66 38.16
CA PRO A 11 -0.87 1.36 36.97
C PRO A 11 -0.77 2.41 35.84
N SER A 12 0.05 3.44 36.00
CA SER A 12 0.38 4.50 35.03
C SER A 12 1.43 4.12 33.98
N GLU A 13 2.10 2.97 34.10
CA GLU A 13 3.28 2.61 33.28
C GLU A 13 3.04 1.44 32.30
N THR A 14 1.85 1.34 31.72
CA THR A 14 1.58 0.38 30.63
C THR A 14 1.68 1.07 29.28
N ASP A 15 2.21 0.33 28.30
CA ASP A 15 2.26 0.81 26.93
C ASP A 15 0.85 1.01 26.38
N ARG A 16 0.65 2.11 25.65
CA ARG A 16 -0.67 2.56 25.22
C ARG A 16 -0.63 3.07 23.80
N ILE A 17 -1.69 2.78 23.06
CA ILE A 17 -1.93 3.35 21.74
C ILE A 17 -3.16 4.24 21.83
N GLY A 18 -3.07 5.41 21.24
CA GLY A 18 -4.14 6.38 21.26
C GLY A 18 -4.06 7.34 20.08
N PHE A 19 -4.99 8.29 20.06
CA PHE A 19 -5.02 9.34 19.06
C PHE A 19 -5.39 10.69 19.70
N PHE A 20 -5.00 11.77 19.04
CA PHE A 20 -5.34 13.14 19.41
C PHE A 20 -5.44 13.99 18.14
N GLY A 21 -6.43 14.88 18.07
CA GLY A 21 -6.55 15.85 16.98
C GLY A 21 -7.99 16.23 16.69
N LYS A 22 -8.25 16.65 15.46
CA LYS A 22 -9.60 16.95 14.98
C LYS A 22 -10.07 15.93 13.96
N LEU A 23 -11.38 15.67 13.95
CA LEU A 23 -12.05 14.76 13.02
C LEU A 23 -13.21 15.49 12.34
N PRO A 24 -13.53 15.18 11.07
CA PRO A 24 -14.60 15.87 10.35
C PRO A 24 -15.99 15.74 10.98
N SER A 25 -16.23 14.68 11.75
CA SER A 25 -17.50 14.43 12.44
C SER A 25 -17.66 15.21 13.76
N HIS A 26 -16.62 15.86 14.27
CA HIS A 26 -16.59 16.51 15.59
C HIS A 26 -16.17 17.99 15.50
N GLY A 27 -16.77 18.84 16.33
CA GLY A 27 -16.44 20.28 16.39
C GLY A 27 -15.21 20.58 17.25
N ASP A 28 -14.98 19.76 18.28
CA ASP A 28 -13.90 19.91 19.27
C ASP A 28 -12.81 18.85 19.08
N PHE A 29 -11.70 19.03 19.81
CA PHE A 29 -10.62 18.05 19.86
C PHE A 29 -11.11 16.72 20.44
N VAL A 30 -10.70 15.65 19.76
CA VAL A 30 -10.98 14.28 20.17
C VAL A 30 -9.70 13.60 20.59
N SER A 31 -9.79 12.79 21.62
CA SER A 31 -8.64 12.10 22.20
C SER A 31 -9.06 10.79 22.86
N MET A 32 -8.29 9.73 22.64
CA MET A 32 -8.48 8.44 23.30
C MET A 32 -7.14 7.78 23.52
N GLY A 33 -6.96 7.11 24.67
CA GLY A 33 -5.82 6.21 24.92
C GLY A 33 -4.49 6.88 25.26
N LEU A 34 -4.28 8.15 24.91
CA LEU A 34 -3.06 8.89 25.24
C LEU A 34 -3.08 9.42 26.67
N GLY A 35 -1.93 9.48 27.34
CA GLY A 35 -1.77 10.12 28.65
C GLY A 35 -1.86 11.64 28.56
N ARG A 36 -2.39 12.29 29.61
CA ARG A 36 -2.61 13.76 29.63
C ARG A 36 -1.35 14.57 29.33
N GLY A 37 -0.19 14.17 29.87
CA GLY A 37 1.08 14.86 29.61
C GLY A 37 1.46 14.90 28.13
N LEU A 38 1.30 13.77 27.42
CA LEU A 38 1.56 13.71 25.99
C LEU A 38 0.52 14.53 25.20
N GLN A 39 -0.75 14.47 25.58
CA GLN A 39 -1.80 15.27 24.94
C GLN A 39 -1.50 16.77 25.04
N THR A 40 -1.12 17.26 26.22
CA THR A 40 -0.74 18.67 26.42
C THR A 40 0.50 19.05 25.59
N ALA A 41 1.52 18.19 25.54
CA ALA A 41 2.72 18.44 24.74
C ALA A 41 2.40 18.48 23.22
N LEU A 42 1.58 17.53 22.74
CA LEU A 42 1.11 17.49 21.35
C LEU A 42 0.28 18.73 21.01
N ASP A 43 -0.71 19.08 21.83
CA ASP A 43 -1.57 20.24 21.58
C ASP A 43 -0.75 21.54 21.49
N ALA A 44 0.13 21.78 22.47
CA ALA A 44 0.98 22.96 22.48
C ALA A 44 1.92 23.03 21.27
N TRP A 45 2.53 21.90 20.88
CA TRP A 45 3.42 21.84 19.73
C TRP A 45 2.67 22.02 18.40
N LEU A 46 1.53 21.36 18.21
CA LEU A 46 0.72 21.46 16.98
C LEU A 46 0.14 22.86 16.80
N GLN A 47 -0.37 23.50 17.87
CA GLN A 47 -0.87 24.87 17.80
C GLN A 47 0.24 25.86 17.45
N SER A 48 1.37 25.78 18.13
CA SER A 48 2.53 26.66 17.86
C SER A 48 3.12 26.40 16.47
N GLY A 49 3.13 25.14 16.03
CA GLY A 49 3.61 24.73 14.72
C GLY A 49 2.73 25.23 13.58
N LEU A 50 1.40 25.16 13.72
CA LEU A 50 0.45 25.74 12.76
C LEU A 50 0.62 27.27 12.68
N GLN A 51 0.81 27.94 13.81
CA GLN A 51 1.07 29.38 13.83
C GLN A 51 2.39 29.72 13.11
N ALA A 52 3.46 28.97 13.37
CA ALA A 52 4.74 29.13 12.68
C ALA A 52 4.61 28.87 11.18
N ALA A 53 3.85 27.85 10.77
CA ALA A 53 3.59 27.55 9.37
C ALA A 53 2.78 28.65 8.67
N GLN A 54 1.81 29.26 9.35
CA GLN A 54 1.04 30.38 8.82
C GLN A 54 1.91 31.64 8.65
N GLN A 55 2.81 31.90 9.59
CA GLN A 55 3.77 33.00 9.49
C GLN A 55 4.78 32.79 8.36
N ASP A 56 5.22 31.54 8.16
CA ASP A 56 6.25 31.18 7.20
C ASP A 56 5.74 31.04 5.76
N LEU A 57 4.59 30.39 5.57
CA LEU A 57 4.04 30.04 4.25
C LEU A 57 2.96 31.02 3.77
N GLY A 58 2.56 32.00 4.59
CA GLY A 58 1.54 32.99 4.24
C GLY A 58 0.22 32.35 3.85
N GLU A 59 -0.46 32.87 2.83
CA GLU A 59 -1.78 32.37 2.38
C GLU A 59 -1.77 30.92 1.86
N ASP A 60 -0.58 30.40 1.51
CA ASP A 60 -0.39 29.08 0.91
C ASP A 60 -0.41 27.93 1.94
N TRP A 61 -0.37 28.28 3.24
CA TRP A 61 -0.20 27.30 4.33
C TRP A 61 -1.32 26.25 4.36
N GLU A 62 -2.59 26.65 4.20
CA GLU A 62 -3.73 25.73 4.25
C GLU A 62 -3.71 24.73 3.10
N ARG A 63 -3.38 25.21 1.90
CA ARG A 63 -3.28 24.36 0.71
C ARG A 63 -2.18 23.32 0.89
N ARG A 64 -1.00 23.73 1.36
CA ARG A 64 0.12 22.82 1.62
C ARG A 64 -0.18 21.86 2.76
N PHE A 65 -0.88 22.32 3.78
CA PHE A 65 -1.34 21.48 4.88
C PHE A 65 -2.26 20.36 4.40
N ARG A 66 -3.28 20.68 3.60
CA ARG A 66 -4.22 19.68 3.08
C ARG A 66 -3.59 18.68 2.11
N LEU A 67 -2.48 19.03 1.48
CA LEU A 67 -1.68 18.16 0.60
C LEU A 67 -0.55 17.44 1.32
N MET A 68 -0.37 17.68 2.63
CA MET A 68 0.69 17.08 3.41
C MET A 68 0.51 15.55 3.48
N PRO A 69 1.53 14.75 3.13
CA PRO A 69 1.47 13.31 3.28
C PRO A 69 1.48 12.91 4.76
N ALA A 70 1.19 11.64 5.05
CA ALA A 70 1.38 11.11 6.38
C ALA A 70 2.88 11.15 6.76
N TRP A 71 3.16 11.66 7.95
CA TRP A 71 4.47 11.71 8.56
C TRP A 71 4.53 10.75 9.73
N ARG A 72 5.48 9.83 9.69
CA ARG A 72 5.85 8.93 10.78
C ARG A 72 6.84 9.65 11.68
N PHE A 73 6.79 9.35 12.97
CA PHE A 73 7.71 9.96 13.93
C PHE A 73 8.07 9.01 15.07
N ILE A 74 9.26 9.24 15.64
CA ILE A 74 9.71 8.69 16.91
C ILE A 74 10.33 9.81 17.73
N ILE A 75 9.96 9.88 18.99
CA ILE A 75 10.38 10.90 19.95
C ILE A 75 10.87 10.18 21.19
N GLU A 76 12.16 10.36 21.49
CA GLU A 76 12.78 9.68 22.61
C GLU A 76 12.22 10.11 23.96
N ARG A 77 12.23 9.16 24.89
CA ARG A 77 11.80 9.39 26.26
C ARG A 77 12.52 10.56 26.91
N GLY A 78 11.78 11.33 27.70
CA GLY A 78 12.22 12.54 28.39
C GLY A 78 12.06 13.83 27.58
N LEU A 79 11.66 13.77 26.31
CA LEU A 79 11.37 14.97 25.50
C LEU A 79 9.92 15.45 25.67
N TRP A 80 8.94 14.56 25.47
CA TRP A 80 7.50 14.83 25.64
C TRP A 80 6.87 14.14 26.86
N GLY A 81 7.71 13.51 27.68
CA GLY A 81 7.28 12.75 28.85
C GLY A 81 8.18 11.54 29.12
N PRO A 82 7.84 10.69 30.10
CA PRO A 82 8.71 9.58 30.54
C PRO A 82 8.79 8.39 29.57
N ALA A 83 7.89 8.34 28.57
CA ALA A 83 7.81 7.29 27.57
C ALA A 83 8.41 7.72 26.23
N THR A 84 8.95 6.77 25.47
CA THR A 84 9.24 6.98 24.05
C THR A 84 7.91 6.99 23.29
N VAL A 85 7.74 7.96 22.40
CA VAL A 85 6.50 8.13 21.64
C VAL A 85 6.79 7.86 20.17
N ALA A 86 6.03 6.97 19.55
CA ALA A 86 6.13 6.68 18.13
C ALA A 86 4.74 6.74 17.50
N GLY A 87 4.61 7.29 16.30
CA GLY A 87 3.30 7.52 15.74
C GLY A 87 3.29 8.05 14.33
N VAL A 88 2.09 8.42 13.90
CA VAL A 88 1.82 9.00 12.58
C VAL A 88 1.04 10.30 12.76
N LEU A 89 1.32 11.26 11.89
CA LEU A 89 0.72 12.59 11.83
C LEU A 89 0.27 12.85 10.40
N LEU A 90 -0.97 13.30 10.22
CA LEU A 90 -1.54 13.59 8.90
C LEU A 90 -2.44 14.83 8.98
N PRO A 91 -2.73 15.49 7.85
CA PRO A 91 -3.70 16.58 7.86
C PRO A 91 -5.12 16.06 8.13
N SER A 92 -5.87 16.84 8.90
CA SER A 92 -7.29 16.59 9.14
C SER A 92 -8.06 17.92 9.18
N LEU A 93 -9.38 17.80 9.19
CA LEU A 93 -10.32 18.93 9.22
C LEU A 93 -11.30 18.71 10.38
N ASP A 94 -11.79 19.80 10.95
CA ASP A 94 -12.97 19.73 11.83
C ASP A 94 -14.27 19.84 11.05
N ARG A 95 -15.39 19.70 11.75
CA ARG A 95 -16.73 19.82 11.16
C ARG A 95 -16.98 21.13 10.40
N VAL A 96 -16.28 22.21 10.75
CA VAL A 96 -16.43 23.54 10.12
C VAL A 96 -15.38 23.76 9.02
N GLY A 97 -14.53 22.75 8.75
CA GLY A 97 -13.52 22.78 7.69
C GLY A 97 -12.20 23.42 8.11
N ARG A 98 -11.95 23.66 9.41
CA ARG A 98 -10.66 24.21 9.86
C ARG A 98 -9.59 23.13 9.86
N SER A 99 -8.44 23.45 9.28
CA SER A 99 -7.26 22.60 9.19
C SER A 99 -6.63 22.37 10.57
N PHE A 100 -6.57 21.12 11.02
CA PHE A 100 -5.81 20.74 12.22
C PHE A 100 -5.33 19.27 12.11
N PRO A 101 -4.10 18.94 12.54
CA PRO A 101 -3.57 17.57 12.43
C PRO A 101 -4.38 16.52 13.17
N LEU A 102 -4.35 15.30 12.64
CA LEU A 102 -4.68 14.09 13.40
C LEU A 102 -3.37 13.36 13.71
N VAL A 103 -3.24 12.87 14.95
CA VAL A 103 -2.08 12.10 15.41
C VAL A 103 -2.56 10.77 15.98
N ILE A 104 -1.96 9.67 15.54
CA ILE A 104 -2.04 8.37 16.22
C ILE A 104 -0.66 8.08 16.83
N ALA A 105 -0.61 7.76 18.12
CA ALA A 105 0.64 7.56 18.83
C ALA A 105 0.62 6.34 19.77
N ALA A 106 1.73 5.63 19.81
CA ALA A 106 2.08 4.64 20.81
C ALA A 106 3.02 5.27 21.86
N GLN A 107 2.67 5.13 23.14
CA GLN A 107 3.51 5.47 24.28
C GLN A 107 4.15 4.20 24.83
N LEU A 108 5.47 4.11 24.73
CA LEU A 108 6.27 2.98 25.15
C LEU A 108 7.05 3.35 26.42
N HIS A 109 6.54 2.93 27.58
CA HIS A 109 7.14 3.21 28.89
C HIS A 109 8.29 2.24 29.18
N GLY A 110 8.19 1.00 28.67
CA GLY A 110 9.24 -0.02 28.84
C GLY A 110 10.42 0.12 27.88
N PHE A 111 10.26 0.84 26.76
CA PHE A 111 11.29 0.93 25.73
C PHE A 111 12.39 1.93 26.12
N SER A 112 13.64 1.47 26.13
CA SER A 112 14.83 2.29 26.45
C SER A 112 15.96 2.13 25.43
N GLU A 113 15.72 1.38 24.36
CA GLU A 113 16.72 1.08 23.34
C GLU A 113 16.74 2.14 22.23
N HIS A 114 17.57 1.94 21.21
CA HIS A 114 17.78 2.91 20.16
C HIS A 114 16.51 3.09 19.28
N PRO A 115 16.06 4.33 18.99
CA PRO A 115 14.84 4.61 18.19
C PRO A 115 14.74 3.86 16.86
N ARG A 116 15.88 3.60 16.20
CA ARG A 116 15.93 2.84 14.94
C ARG A 116 15.31 1.45 15.03
N GLN A 117 15.30 0.80 16.19
CA GLN A 117 14.64 -0.49 16.32
C GLN A 117 13.12 -0.40 16.12
N LEU A 118 12.50 0.72 16.52
CA LEU A 118 11.08 0.96 16.28
C LEU A 118 10.82 1.36 14.83
N TYR A 119 11.72 2.14 14.24
CA TYR A 119 11.64 2.60 12.84
C TYR A 119 11.47 1.44 11.85
N LEU A 120 12.06 0.27 12.14
CA LEU A 120 12.01 -0.92 11.29
C LEU A 120 10.66 -1.65 11.32
N ASP A 121 9.76 -1.31 12.23
CA ASP A 121 8.43 -1.90 12.29
C ASP A 121 7.45 -1.25 11.29
N ASP A 122 7.77 -1.38 10.00
CA ASP A 122 7.02 -0.74 8.89
C ASP A 122 5.55 -1.14 8.89
N THR A 123 5.24 -2.41 9.20
CA THR A 123 3.86 -2.91 9.21
C THR A 123 2.98 -2.21 10.25
N TRP A 124 3.56 -1.80 11.39
CA TRP A 124 2.82 -1.04 12.40
C TRP A 124 2.52 0.37 11.92
N PHE A 125 3.52 1.08 11.38
CA PHE A 125 3.34 2.44 10.86
C PHE A 125 2.36 2.47 9.69
N THR A 126 2.47 1.53 8.75
CA THR A 126 1.56 1.40 7.60
C THR A 126 0.12 1.13 8.07
N ALA A 127 -0.08 0.29 9.09
CA ALA A 127 -1.41 0.07 9.68
C ALA A 127 -1.95 1.31 10.40
N ALA A 128 -1.10 2.03 11.14
CA ALA A 128 -1.45 3.27 11.81
C ALA A 128 -1.85 4.35 10.79
N GLU A 129 -1.10 4.53 9.71
CA GLU A 129 -1.42 5.44 8.60
C GLU A 129 -2.79 5.11 8.00
N ALA A 130 -3.05 3.84 7.67
CA ALA A 130 -4.32 3.42 7.07
C ALA A 130 -5.52 3.67 8.00
N ILE A 131 -5.35 3.49 9.31
CA ILE A 131 -6.39 3.83 10.31
C ILE A 131 -6.59 5.34 10.31
N ALA A 132 -5.52 6.11 10.32
CA ALA A 132 -5.57 7.56 10.36
C ALA A 132 -6.23 8.16 9.11
N GLU A 133 -5.85 7.70 7.91
CA GLU A 133 -6.43 8.11 6.63
C GLU A 133 -7.93 7.82 6.51
N SER A 134 -8.45 6.83 7.26
CA SER A 134 -9.88 6.55 7.29
C SER A 134 -10.69 7.75 7.79
N SER A 135 -10.09 8.69 8.55
CA SER A 135 -10.73 9.93 8.99
C SER A 135 -11.09 10.91 7.88
N ALA A 136 -10.45 10.81 6.71
CA ALA A 136 -10.71 11.69 5.57
C ALA A 136 -11.81 11.16 4.63
N LYS A 137 -12.33 9.94 4.88
CA LYS A 137 -13.38 9.34 4.04
C LYS A 137 -14.75 9.96 4.31
N ARG A 138 -15.63 9.97 3.29
CA ARG A 138 -16.99 10.54 3.38
C ARG A 138 -17.91 9.77 4.34
N ASP A 139 -17.67 8.48 4.51
CA ASP A 139 -18.40 7.54 5.36
C ASP A 139 -17.72 7.31 6.72
N PHE A 140 -16.93 8.29 7.20
CA PHE A 140 -16.18 8.15 8.43
C PHE A 140 -17.06 7.93 9.68
N GLU A 141 -16.83 6.80 10.37
CA GLU A 141 -17.44 6.50 11.66
C GLU A 141 -16.41 6.39 12.80
N ILE A 142 -16.56 7.21 13.84
CA ILE A 142 -15.62 7.24 14.98
C ILE A 142 -15.59 5.92 15.76
N ASN A 143 -16.71 5.19 15.83
CA ASN A 143 -16.77 3.90 16.52
C ASN A 143 -15.94 2.84 15.79
N HIS A 144 -16.00 2.82 14.45
CA HIS A 144 -15.18 1.92 13.65
C HIS A 144 -13.69 2.29 13.72
N PHE A 145 -13.37 3.59 13.69
CA PHE A 145 -12.02 4.11 13.87
C PHE A 145 -11.42 3.71 15.22
N THR A 146 -12.13 3.96 16.32
CA THR A 146 -11.68 3.62 17.67
C THR A 146 -11.58 2.11 17.88
N ALA A 147 -12.48 1.32 17.30
CA ALA A 147 -12.39 -0.14 17.33
C ALA A 147 -11.17 -0.66 16.56
N SER A 148 -10.85 -0.07 15.40
CA SER A 148 -9.66 -0.41 14.63
C SER A 148 -8.38 -0.04 15.37
N LEU A 149 -8.36 1.12 16.04
CA LEU A 149 -7.22 1.54 16.87
C LEU A 149 -6.99 0.60 18.06
N LYS A 150 -8.05 0.12 18.72
CA LYS A 150 -7.95 -0.86 19.81
C LYS A 150 -7.42 -2.23 19.35
N ARG A 151 -7.61 -2.57 18.07
CA ARG A 151 -7.11 -3.81 17.46
C ARG A 151 -5.69 -3.66 16.90
N LEU A 152 -5.18 -2.43 16.78
CA LEU A 152 -3.80 -2.22 16.35
C LEU A 152 -2.86 -2.85 17.37
N ARG A 153 -2.02 -3.78 16.90
CA ARG A 153 -1.05 -4.46 17.76
C ARG A 153 -0.07 -3.45 18.37
N SER A 154 0.58 -3.83 19.46
CA SER A 154 1.69 -3.05 20.02
C SER A 154 2.85 -2.94 19.02
N LEU A 155 3.49 -1.77 19.00
CA LEU A 155 4.71 -1.51 18.26
C LEU A 155 5.84 -2.35 18.86
N ARG A 156 6.61 -3.06 18.02
CA ARG A 156 7.66 -3.97 18.48
C ARG A 156 9.03 -3.48 18.01
N PRO A 157 10.03 -3.40 18.91
CA PRO A 157 11.41 -3.21 18.49
C PRO A 157 11.86 -4.39 17.62
N ALA A 158 12.59 -4.12 16.54
CA ALA A 158 13.24 -5.17 15.76
C ALA A 158 14.48 -5.71 16.49
N ASP A 159 14.68 -7.03 16.43
CA ASP A 159 15.90 -7.69 16.89
C ASP A 159 17.06 -7.30 15.96
N LEU A 160 17.88 -6.35 16.36
CA LEU A 160 19.13 -6.04 15.66
C LEU A 160 20.13 -7.16 16.01
N ALA A 161 20.64 -7.87 15.00
CA ALA A 161 21.70 -8.85 15.21
C ALA A 161 22.89 -8.18 15.91
N GLU A 162 23.48 -8.86 16.91
CA GLU A 162 24.56 -8.37 17.79
C GLU A 162 25.82 -7.83 17.06
N ASN A 163 25.88 -7.91 15.73
CA ASN A 163 26.99 -7.46 14.88
C ASN A 163 26.83 -6.07 14.26
N GLU A 164 25.70 -5.37 14.45
CA GLU A 164 25.72 -3.91 14.32
C GLU A 164 26.14 -3.32 15.66
N THR A 165 27.45 -3.35 15.93
CA THR A 165 28.05 -2.45 16.93
C THR A 165 27.66 -1.02 16.56
N LEU A 166 26.56 -0.53 17.15
CA LEU A 166 26.25 0.89 17.29
C LEU A 166 27.27 1.48 18.26
N GLN A 167 28.54 1.50 17.83
CA GLN A 167 29.54 2.38 18.36
C GLN A 167 29.12 3.79 17.96
N ASP A 168 28.28 4.42 18.77
CA ASP A 168 28.73 5.64 19.41
C ASP A 168 27.95 5.95 20.69
N ARG A 169 28.71 6.38 21.69
CA ARG A 169 28.25 6.76 23.01
C ARG A 169 27.56 8.13 22.96
N ALA A 170 26.62 8.35 23.88
CA ALA A 170 26.16 9.68 24.33
C ALA A 170 25.56 10.62 23.27
N SER A 171 24.88 10.06 22.26
CA SER A 171 24.11 10.87 21.31
C SER A 171 22.93 11.52 22.03
N SER A 172 22.91 12.85 22.02
CA SER A 172 21.83 13.69 22.51
C SER A 172 20.46 13.14 22.09
N ARG A 173 19.54 12.97 23.06
CA ARG A 173 18.17 12.50 22.78
C ARG A 173 17.53 13.35 21.69
N GLY A 174 16.83 12.72 20.76
CA GLY A 174 16.28 13.38 19.60
C GLY A 174 14.92 12.85 19.16
N THR A 175 14.48 13.41 18.06
CA THR A 175 13.27 13.03 17.34
C THR A 175 13.61 12.69 15.90
N ILE A 176 12.91 11.73 15.34
CA ILE A 176 13.07 11.31 13.94
C ILE A 176 11.70 11.43 13.29
N TRP A 177 11.66 12.09 12.14
CA TRP A 177 10.46 12.32 11.34
C TRP A 177 10.73 11.83 9.94
N TRP A 178 9.84 11.02 9.38
CA TRP A 178 10.00 10.55 8.01
C TRP A 178 8.65 10.29 7.37
N ARG A 179 8.63 10.36 6.04
CA ARG A 179 7.51 9.94 5.22
C ARG A 179 8.01 8.93 4.21
N ILE A 180 7.11 8.10 3.72
CA ILE A 180 7.39 7.31 2.52
C ILE A 180 7.05 8.16 1.31
N ASP A 181 8.06 8.44 0.48
CA ASP A 181 7.85 9.15 -0.77
C ASP A 181 6.92 8.31 -1.67
N PRO A 182 5.76 8.84 -2.12
CA PRO A 182 4.79 8.06 -2.89
C PRO A 182 5.31 7.66 -4.28
N GLU A 183 6.29 8.38 -4.82
CA GLU A 183 6.91 8.07 -6.12
C GLU A 183 8.14 7.18 -5.96
N GLU A 184 9.07 7.55 -5.07
CA GLU A 184 10.34 6.86 -4.89
C GLU A 184 10.29 5.68 -3.91
N ARG A 185 9.23 5.55 -3.09
CA ARG A 185 9.10 4.58 -1.97
C ARG A 185 10.26 4.56 -0.99
N ARG A 186 11.09 5.61 -0.97
CA ARG A 186 12.15 5.78 0.01
C ARG A 186 11.64 6.60 1.19
N ALA A 187 12.13 6.25 2.38
CA ALA A 187 11.94 7.09 3.54
C ALA A 187 12.73 8.39 3.36
N LYS A 188 12.02 9.51 3.24
CA LYS A 188 12.59 10.86 3.26
C LYS A 188 12.19 11.50 4.58
N GLY A 189 13.15 12.13 5.25
CA GLY A 189 12.90 12.65 6.58
C GLY A 189 14.09 13.36 7.18
N PHE A 190 13.93 13.76 8.43
CA PHE A 190 14.95 14.47 9.18
C PHE A 190 14.96 14.03 10.65
N GLY A 191 16.14 14.10 11.25
CA GLY A 191 16.32 13.99 12.69
C GLY A 191 16.51 15.37 13.31
N VAL A 192 16.06 15.54 14.55
CA VAL A 192 16.29 16.74 15.37
C VAL A 192 16.84 16.30 16.71
N THR A 193 17.88 16.98 17.19
CA THR A 193 18.34 16.83 18.56
C THR A 193 17.44 17.61 19.51
N GLY A 194 16.97 16.98 20.59
CA GLY A 194 16.09 17.58 21.58
C GLY A 194 14.60 17.48 21.20
N ALA A 195 13.76 18.19 21.96
CA ALA A 195 12.32 18.21 21.73
C ALA A 195 12.01 18.95 20.42
N PRO A 196 10.96 18.54 19.69
CA PRO A 196 10.64 19.19 18.42
C PRO A 196 10.13 20.61 18.69
N GLU A 197 10.82 21.60 18.13
CA GLU A 197 10.40 23.00 18.13
C GLU A 197 9.28 23.29 17.10
N PRO A 198 8.52 24.40 17.22
CA PRO A 198 7.47 24.76 16.28
C PRO A 198 7.93 24.89 14.82
N ALA A 199 9.15 25.37 14.57
CA ALA A 199 9.71 25.50 13.22
C ALA A 199 9.85 24.14 12.50
N HIS A 200 10.01 23.03 13.25
CA HIS A 200 10.07 21.70 12.66
C HIS A 200 8.72 21.25 12.08
N PHE A 201 7.59 21.77 12.59
CA PHE A 201 6.29 21.52 11.99
C PHE A 201 6.17 22.19 10.61
N ALA A 202 6.65 23.44 10.47
CA ALA A 202 6.69 24.12 9.18
C ALA A 202 7.58 23.36 8.16
N LYS A 203 8.63 22.68 8.62
CA LYS A 203 9.46 21.81 7.77
C LYS A 203 8.67 20.64 7.17
N LEU A 204 7.73 20.04 7.91
CA LEU A 204 6.85 18.97 7.41
C LEU A 204 6.02 19.42 6.18
N LEU A 205 5.67 20.71 6.13
CA LEU A 205 4.87 21.34 5.07
C LEU A 205 5.70 21.82 3.86
N ARG A 206 6.98 22.14 4.08
CA ARG A 206 7.91 22.51 3.01
C ARG A 206 8.37 21.30 2.21
N GLU A 207 8.67 20.19 2.90
CA GLU A 207 9.14 18.95 2.27
C GLU A 207 8.02 18.19 1.51
N SER A 208 6.77 18.64 1.60
CA SER A 208 5.65 18.21 0.75
C SER A 208 5.53 18.96 -0.58
N ALA A 209 6.34 19.99 -0.84
CA ALA A 209 6.16 20.89 -1.98
C ALA A 209 6.83 20.46 -3.30
N SER A 210 7.37 19.24 -3.44
CA SER A 210 7.92 18.79 -4.73
C SER A 210 6.86 18.43 -5.78
N VAL A 211 5.56 18.59 -5.47
CA VAL A 211 4.46 18.32 -6.41
C VAL A 211 3.55 19.54 -6.52
N VAL A 212 4.04 20.61 -7.16
CA VAL A 212 3.19 21.54 -7.90
C VAL A 212 3.87 21.81 -9.24
N SER A 213 3.51 21.00 -10.23
CA SER A 213 3.64 21.39 -11.63
C SER A 213 2.98 22.75 -11.79
N THR A 214 3.79 23.76 -12.08
CA THR A 214 3.34 25.06 -12.59
C THR A 214 2.37 24.82 -13.73
N ALA A 215 1.14 25.34 -13.60
CA ALA A 215 0.31 25.61 -14.77
C ALA A 215 1.09 26.58 -15.67
N PRO A 216 1.12 26.38 -17.01
CA PRO A 216 1.85 27.27 -17.89
C PRO A 216 1.16 28.64 -17.88
N GLN A 217 1.89 29.68 -17.44
CA GLN A 217 1.57 31.04 -17.83
C GLN A 217 1.87 31.20 -19.33
N PRO A 218 1.13 32.06 -20.05
CA PRO A 218 1.36 32.30 -21.47
C PRO A 218 2.66 33.09 -21.63
N GLU A 219 3.79 32.37 -21.71
CA GLU A 219 5.02 32.94 -22.21
C GLU A 219 4.90 33.19 -23.71
N THR A 220 5.35 34.36 -24.10
CA THR A 220 5.31 34.90 -25.45
C THR A 220 5.99 33.92 -26.40
N VAL A 221 5.29 33.57 -27.48
CA VAL A 221 5.73 32.61 -28.51
C VAL A 221 7.10 33.01 -29.05
N ALA A 222 8.14 32.37 -28.52
CA ALA A 222 9.38 32.15 -29.24
C ALA A 222 9.21 30.84 -30.01
N THR A 223 9.32 30.93 -31.33
CA THR A 223 9.22 29.80 -32.25
C THR A 223 10.12 28.64 -31.80
N PRO A 224 9.58 27.46 -31.46
CA PRO A 224 10.41 26.35 -31.03
C PRO A 224 11.21 25.83 -32.23
N ARG A 225 12.53 25.73 -32.06
CA ARG A 225 13.35 24.86 -32.91
C ARG A 225 12.88 23.42 -32.69
N PRO A 226 12.70 22.60 -33.74
CA PRO A 226 12.24 21.23 -33.59
C PRO A 226 13.26 20.43 -32.79
N VAL A 227 12.85 19.95 -31.61
CA VAL A 227 13.53 18.86 -30.92
C VAL A 227 13.17 17.60 -31.70
N VAL A 228 14.16 16.99 -32.33
CA VAL A 228 14.02 15.68 -32.95
C VAL A 228 13.78 14.68 -31.81
N VAL A 229 12.53 14.22 -31.68
CA VAL A 229 12.22 13.03 -30.87
C VAL A 229 12.79 11.86 -31.64
N GLU A 230 13.92 11.32 -31.20
CA GLU A 230 14.42 10.06 -31.76
C GLU A 230 13.36 8.96 -31.50
N PRO A 231 12.93 8.23 -32.54
CA PRO A 231 11.96 7.15 -32.38
C PRO A 231 12.59 6.09 -31.48
N HIS A 232 12.03 5.90 -30.28
CA HIS A 232 12.41 4.77 -29.45
C HIS A 232 11.96 3.50 -30.18
N PRO A 233 12.81 2.46 -30.26
CA PRO A 233 12.43 1.21 -30.89
C PRO A 233 11.16 0.65 -30.22
N PRO A 234 10.27 0.01 -30.98
CA PRO A 234 9.03 -0.52 -30.44
C PRO A 234 9.33 -1.47 -29.28
N LEU A 235 8.52 -1.40 -28.22
CA LEU A 235 8.67 -2.33 -27.09
C LEU A 235 8.12 -3.70 -27.49
N VAL A 236 8.90 -4.74 -27.18
CA VAL A 236 8.54 -6.14 -27.36
C VAL A 236 8.29 -6.76 -25.99
N LEU A 237 7.15 -7.43 -25.84
CA LEU A 237 6.81 -8.15 -24.62
C LEU A 237 7.19 -9.62 -24.79
N ARG A 238 8.00 -10.13 -23.87
CA ARG A 238 8.23 -11.59 -23.72
C ARG A 238 7.63 -12.04 -22.42
N HIS A 239 7.11 -13.24 -22.35
CA HIS A 239 6.46 -13.71 -21.13
C HIS A 239 6.71 -15.18 -20.85
N SER A 240 6.65 -15.56 -19.57
CA SER A 240 6.41 -16.94 -19.14
C SER A 240 5.19 -16.97 -18.23
N HIS A 241 4.57 -18.13 -18.14
CA HIS A 241 3.45 -18.35 -17.26
C HIS A 241 3.48 -19.77 -16.73
N ALA A 242 3.05 -19.96 -15.49
CA ALA A 242 3.00 -21.24 -14.84
C ALA A 242 1.83 -21.26 -13.85
N THR A 243 1.22 -22.43 -13.70
CA THR A 243 0.11 -22.63 -12.76
C THR A 243 0.13 -24.05 -12.20
N HIS A 244 -0.17 -24.21 -10.92
CA HIS A 244 -0.19 -25.51 -10.23
C HIS A 244 -1.25 -25.55 -9.13
N ALA A 245 -1.81 -26.74 -8.85
CA ALA A 245 -2.85 -26.90 -7.83
C ALA A 245 -2.35 -26.74 -6.38
N GLY A 246 -1.04 -26.56 -6.17
CA GLY A 246 -0.40 -26.65 -4.86
C GLY A 246 -0.14 -28.09 -4.40
N THR A 247 0.25 -28.27 -3.14
CA THR A 247 0.62 -29.59 -2.58
C THR A 247 -0.53 -30.39 -2.00
N ARG A 248 -1.73 -29.77 -1.89
CA ARG A 248 -2.90 -30.37 -1.21
C ARG A 248 -4.10 -30.57 -2.11
N LEU A 249 -4.34 -29.68 -3.06
CA LEU A 249 -5.56 -29.70 -3.87
C LEU A 249 -5.36 -30.58 -5.12
N ALA A 250 -6.39 -31.34 -5.48
CA ALA A 250 -6.40 -32.14 -6.70
C ALA A 250 -6.80 -31.32 -7.94
N VAL A 251 -7.49 -30.19 -7.72
CA VAL A 251 -8.02 -29.33 -8.77
C VAL A 251 -7.37 -27.96 -8.66
N ASN A 252 -6.92 -27.43 -9.79
CA ASN A 252 -6.43 -26.08 -9.90
C ASN A 252 -7.59 -25.15 -10.28
N ALA A 253 -7.97 -24.25 -9.37
CA ALA A 253 -9.03 -23.28 -9.58
C ALA A 253 -8.54 -21.97 -10.23
N ASP A 254 -7.23 -21.78 -10.33
CA ASP A 254 -6.65 -20.65 -11.04
C ASP A 254 -6.77 -20.83 -12.56
N ALA A 255 -6.98 -19.72 -13.27
CA ALA A 255 -6.98 -19.65 -14.73
C ALA A 255 -6.11 -18.48 -15.20
N LEU A 256 -5.41 -18.68 -16.33
CA LEU A 256 -4.50 -17.72 -16.92
C LEU A 256 -4.97 -17.28 -18.31
N LEU A 257 -4.89 -15.99 -18.60
CA LEU A 257 -5.00 -15.44 -19.95
C LEU A 257 -3.66 -14.90 -20.40
N VAL A 258 -3.22 -15.32 -21.58
CA VAL A 258 -2.10 -14.75 -22.30
C VAL A 258 -2.53 -14.56 -23.74
N SER A 259 -2.65 -13.31 -24.17
CA SER A 259 -3.07 -12.92 -25.52
C SER A 259 -2.10 -11.88 -26.05
N GLU A 260 -1.59 -12.07 -27.26
CA GLU A 260 -0.72 -11.09 -27.93
C GLU A 260 -1.53 -10.03 -28.69
N THR A 261 -2.72 -10.38 -29.19
CA THR A 261 -3.58 -9.49 -29.98
C THR A 261 -5.06 -9.61 -29.59
N PRO A 262 -5.62 -8.67 -28.81
CA PRO A 262 -4.92 -7.58 -28.12
C PRO A 262 -3.96 -8.10 -27.06
N SER A 263 -2.93 -7.30 -26.75
CA SER A 263 -1.93 -7.65 -25.74
C SER A 263 -2.56 -7.54 -24.34
N LEU A 264 -2.93 -8.69 -23.79
CA LEU A 264 -3.72 -8.83 -22.58
C LEU A 264 -3.25 -10.05 -21.78
N PHE A 265 -2.96 -9.83 -20.50
CA PHE A 265 -2.53 -10.86 -19.56
C PHE A 265 -3.46 -10.85 -18.35
N ALA A 266 -3.89 -12.00 -17.87
CA ALA A 266 -4.72 -12.07 -16.68
C ALA A 266 -4.44 -13.30 -15.84
N VAL A 267 -4.58 -13.15 -14.52
CA VAL A 267 -4.66 -14.25 -13.56
C VAL A 267 -6.00 -14.14 -12.86
N ALA A 268 -6.79 -15.21 -12.91
CA ALA A 268 -8.06 -15.34 -12.20
C ALA A 268 -7.96 -16.50 -11.20
N ASP A 269 -8.09 -16.20 -9.92
CA ASP A 269 -8.12 -17.15 -8.81
C ASP A 269 -9.58 -17.41 -8.43
N GLY A 270 -10.05 -18.62 -8.77
CA GLY A 270 -11.39 -19.09 -8.50
C GLY A 270 -11.55 -19.51 -7.05
N VAL A 271 -12.51 -18.91 -6.35
CA VAL A 271 -12.83 -19.19 -4.95
C VAL A 271 -14.15 -19.95 -4.85
N GLY A 272 -14.11 -21.09 -4.16
CA GLY A 272 -15.26 -21.96 -3.93
C GLY A 272 -14.87 -23.43 -3.83
N ASP A 273 -15.85 -24.33 -3.98
CA ASP A 273 -15.64 -25.76 -3.81
C ASP A 273 -15.26 -26.46 -5.12
N GLY A 274 -14.04 -27.00 -5.15
CA GLY A 274 -13.56 -27.97 -6.15
C GLY A 274 -13.72 -27.49 -7.60
N ASN A 275 -14.48 -28.25 -8.40
CA ASN A 275 -14.66 -27.94 -9.83
C ASN A 275 -15.38 -26.63 -10.08
N THR A 276 -16.25 -26.17 -9.17
CA THR A 276 -17.00 -24.93 -9.38
C THR A 276 -16.09 -23.71 -9.34
N ALA A 277 -15.12 -23.70 -8.42
CA ALA A 277 -14.09 -22.66 -8.34
C ALA A 277 -13.27 -22.59 -9.64
N ALA A 278 -12.84 -23.74 -10.16
CA ALA A 278 -12.11 -23.82 -11.42
C ALA A 278 -12.93 -23.37 -12.63
N GLU A 279 -14.23 -23.67 -12.67
CA GLU A 279 -15.12 -23.16 -13.72
C GLU A 279 -15.24 -21.64 -13.68
N VAL A 280 -15.29 -21.04 -12.48
CA VAL A 280 -15.46 -19.59 -12.32
C VAL A 280 -14.24 -18.82 -12.81
N GLY A 281 -13.02 -19.25 -12.45
CA GLY A 281 -11.79 -18.69 -12.99
C GLY A 281 -11.73 -18.81 -14.52
N LYS A 282 -12.09 -19.98 -15.06
CA LYS A 282 -12.13 -20.22 -16.51
C LYS A 282 -13.15 -19.34 -17.23
N ILE A 283 -14.36 -19.16 -16.69
CA ILE A 283 -15.38 -18.29 -17.28
C ILE A 283 -14.88 -16.84 -17.34
N ALA A 284 -14.26 -16.35 -16.26
CA ALA A 284 -13.75 -14.98 -16.21
C ALA A 284 -12.67 -14.74 -17.29
N VAL A 285 -11.69 -15.66 -17.39
CA VAL A 285 -10.64 -15.61 -18.42
C VAL A 285 -11.19 -15.81 -19.83
N HIS A 286 -12.14 -16.72 -20.02
CA HIS A 286 -12.72 -17.02 -21.34
C HIS A 286 -13.47 -15.81 -21.91
N VAL A 287 -14.27 -15.12 -21.09
CA VAL A 287 -14.96 -13.90 -21.52
C VAL A 287 -13.95 -12.78 -21.82
N LEU A 288 -12.87 -12.67 -21.05
CA LEU A 288 -11.78 -11.74 -21.34
C LEU A 288 -11.03 -12.07 -22.63
N ALA A 289 -10.90 -13.34 -23.00
CA ALA A 289 -10.25 -13.74 -24.24
C ALA A 289 -11.00 -13.24 -25.49
N GLU A 290 -12.30 -12.97 -25.39
CA GLU A 290 -13.12 -12.37 -26.46
C GLU A 290 -12.95 -10.84 -26.59
N THR A 291 -11.99 -10.24 -25.89
CA THR A 291 -11.73 -8.79 -25.91
C THR A 291 -11.32 -8.33 -27.30
N ALA A 292 -12.04 -7.36 -27.87
CA ALA A 292 -11.66 -6.77 -29.15
C ALA A 292 -10.46 -5.83 -29.00
N LYS A 293 -9.56 -5.83 -29.99
CA LYS A 293 -8.43 -4.89 -30.05
C LYS A 293 -8.92 -3.46 -30.23
N GLN A 294 -8.44 -2.57 -29.38
CA GLN A 294 -8.73 -1.14 -29.45
C GLN A 294 -7.52 -0.33 -29.92
N GLN A 295 -7.77 0.91 -30.34
CA GLN A 295 -6.73 1.83 -30.83
C GLN A 295 -6.11 2.71 -29.74
N THR A 296 -6.74 2.79 -28.56
CA THR A 296 -6.23 3.52 -27.40
C THR A 296 -6.29 2.67 -26.14
N ILE A 297 -5.42 2.96 -25.17
CA ILE A 297 -5.38 2.21 -23.91
C ILE A 297 -6.66 2.44 -23.09
N GLU A 298 -7.24 3.63 -23.15
CA GLU A 298 -8.50 3.97 -22.47
C GLU A 298 -9.68 3.18 -23.05
N ALA A 299 -9.76 3.08 -24.38
CA ALA A 299 -10.78 2.26 -25.04
C ALA A 299 -10.59 0.78 -24.71
N GLN A 300 -9.34 0.31 -24.67
CA GLN A 300 -9.01 -1.06 -24.25
C GLN A 300 -9.46 -1.33 -22.82
N VAL A 301 -9.27 -0.38 -21.90
CA VAL A 301 -9.76 -0.46 -20.52
C VAL A 301 -11.29 -0.55 -20.46
N GLN A 302 -12.01 0.24 -21.26
CA GLN A 302 -13.48 0.18 -21.28
C GLN A 302 -13.99 -1.17 -21.82
N GLU A 303 -13.36 -1.69 -22.87
CA GLU A 303 -13.68 -3.02 -23.39
C GLU A 303 -13.45 -4.10 -22.33
N VAL A 304 -12.29 -4.09 -21.66
CA VAL A 304 -11.99 -5.04 -20.57
C VAL A 304 -13.01 -4.91 -19.44
N LYS A 305 -13.36 -3.70 -19.00
CA LYS A 305 -14.43 -3.49 -18.00
C LYS A 305 -15.76 -4.08 -18.45
N GLY A 306 -16.14 -3.89 -19.71
CA GLY A 306 -17.35 -4.48 -20.29
C GLY A 306 -17.34 -6.01 -20.23
N LYS A 307 -16.21 -6.63 -20.60
CA LYS A 307 -16.02 -8.09 -20.51
C LYS A 307 -16.06 -8.61 -19.07
N LEU A 308 -15.39 -7.93 -18.14
CA LEU A 308 -15.47 -8.27 -16.71
C LEU A 308 -16.90 -8.15 -16.18
N GLY A 309 -17.64 -7.11 -16.59
CA GLY A 309 -19.06 -6.94 -16.27
C GLY A 309 -19.94 -8.07 -16.81
N ARG A 310 -19.71 -8.50 -18.05
CA ARG A 310 -20.39 -9.66 -18.65
C ARG A 310 -20.06 -10.96 -17.90
N ALA A 311 -18.79 -11.21 -17.58
CA ALA A 311 -18.38 -12.37 -16.81
C ALA A 311 -19.06 -12.39 -15.43
N HIS A 312 -19.09 -11.25 -14.75
CA HIS A 312 -19.78 -11.09 -13.47
C HIS A 312 -21.28 -11.38 -13.58
N GLY A 313 -21.97 -10.87 -14.61
CA GLY A 313 -23.39 -11.15 -14.84
C GLY A 313 -23.68 -12.62 -15.15
N LEU A 314 -22.83 -13.28 -15.95
CA LEU A 314 -22.94 -14.72 -16.23
C LEU A 314 -22.82 -15.55 -14.94
N LEU A 315 -21.82 -15.27 -14.12
CA LEU A 315 -21.60 -15.95 -12.85
C LEU A 315 -22.76 -15.70 -11.88
N GLN A 316 -23.25 -14.46 -11.78
CA GLN A 316 -24.44 -14.15 -10.98
C GLN A 316 -25.69 -14.90 -11.44
N SER A 317 -25.88 -15.06 -12.75
CA SER A 317 -27.04 -15.80 -13.28
C SER A 317 -26.99 -17.30 -12.97
N ALA A 318 -25.78 -17.89 -12.98
CA ALA A 318 -25.58 -19.29 -12.61
C ALA A 318 -25.86 -19.57 -11.12
N TYR A 319 -25.71 -18.57 -10.24
CA TYR A 319 -26.10 -18.70 -8.83
C TYR A 319 -27.60 -18.80 -8.60
N HIS A 320 -28.42 -18.09 -9.39
CA HIS A 320 -29.88 -18.10 -9.18
C HIS A 320 -30.51 -19.47 -9.48
N SER A 321 -29.77 -20.39 -10.09
CA SER A 321 -30.19 -21.75 -10.41
C SER A 321 -29.73 -22.81 -9.40
N SER A 322 -28.96 -22.43 -8.35
CA SER A 322 -28.42 -23.39 -7.38
C SER A 322 -28.35 -22.83 -5.94
N ASP A 323 -28.74 -23.62 -4.95
CA ASP A 323 -28.78 -23.27 -3.51
C ASP A 323 -27.36 -23.27 -2.85
N ARG A 324 -26.31 -22.96 -3.62
CA ARG A 324 -24.90 -23.05 -3.20
C ARG A 324 -24.35 -21.68 -2.80
N GLU A 325 -23.27 -21.68 -2.01
CA GLU A 325 -22.50 -20.45 -1.76
C GLU A 325 -22.06 -19.82 -3.09
N PRO A 326 -22.08 -18.48 -3.20
CA PRO A 326 -21.66 -17.80 -4.42
C PRO A 326 -20.18 -18.07 -4.65
N SER A 327 -19.84 -18.81 -5.70
CA SER A 327 -18.47 -18.86 -6.18
C SER A 327 -18.05 -17.47 -6.67
N ALA A 328 -16.76 -17.21 -6.60
CA ALA A 328 -16.23 -15.93 -7.00
C ALA A 328 -14.88 -16.12 -7.68
N ALA A 329 -14.41 -15.11 -8.40
CA ALA A 329 -13.02 -15.07 -8.84
C ALA A 329 -12.37 -13.73 -8.49
N SER A 330 -11.23 -13.84 -7.84
CA SER A 330 -10.25 -12.76 -7.69
C SER A 330 -9.50 -12.64 -9.02
N ILE A 331 -9.39 -11.45 -9.60
CA ILE A 331 -8.76 -11.28 -10.92
C ILE A 331 -7.85 -10.07 -10.96
N VAL A 332 -6.76 -10.21 -11.70
CA VAL A 332 -5.86 -9.12 -12.11
C VAL A 332 -5.61 -9.22 -13.61
N VAL A 333 -5.67 -8.10 -14.31
CA VAL A 333 -5.58 -7.99 -15.77
C VAL A 333 -4.61 -6.87 -16.13
N LEU A 334 -3.60 -7.15 -16.94
CA LEU A 334 -2.72 -6.18 -17.56
C LEU A 334 -3.05 -6.08 -19.05
N ALA A 335 -3.48 -4.89 -19.49
CA ALA A 335 -3.62 -4.54 -20.90
C ALA A 335 -2.46 -3.63 -21.32
N THR A 336 -1.90 -3.85 -22.50
CA THR A 336 -0.80 -3.03 -23.02
C THR A 336 -1.07 -2.58 -24.46
N LEU A 337 -0.69 -1.37 -24.79
CA LEU A 337 -0.76 -0.81 -26.12
C LEU A 337 0.43 0.12 -26.36
N GLY A 338 1.40 -0.32 -27.16
CA GLY A 338 2.66 0.40 -27.32
C GLY A 338 3.44 0.46 -26.01
N ASP A 339 3.82 1.67 -25.59
CA ASP A 339 4.46 1.96 -24.31
C ASP A 339 3.47 2.19 -23.16
N SER A 340 2.18 2.18 -23.44
CA SER A 340 1.14 2.42 -22.44
C SER A 340 0.59 1.11 -21.89
N CYS A 341 0.35 1.05 -20.59
CA CYS A 341 -0.32 -0.08 -19.95
C CYS A 341 -1.42 0.38 -19.01
N ALA A 342 -2.41 -0.50 -18.82
CA ALA A 342 -3.42 -0.36 -17.81
C ALA A 342 -3.59 -1.67 -17.05
N LEU A 343 -3.59 -1.56 -15.73
CA LEU A 343 -3.83 -2.65 -14.80
C LEU A 343 -5.26 -2.52 -14.26
N LEU A 344 -6.02 -3.61 -14.31
CA LEU A 344 -7.36 -3.70 -13.74
C LEU A 344 -7.40 -4.87 -12.77
N TRP A 345 -8.01 -4.71 -11.60
CA TRP A 345 -8.15 -5.83 -10.67
C TRP A 345 -9.41 -5.74 -9.81
N VAL A 346 -9.87 -6.92 -9.37
CA VAL A 346 -10.91 -7.09 -8.35
C VAL A 346 -10.56 -8.33 -7.54
N GLY A 347 -10.27 -8.14 -6.26
CA GLY A 347 -9.91 -9.22 -5.34
C GLY A 347 -8.51 -9.00 -4.80
N ASP A 348 -7.80 -10.08 -4.57
CA ASP A 348 -6.45 -10.12 -3.99
C ASP A 348 -5.40 -10.80 -4.87
N ALA A 349 -5.72 -11.12 -6.13
CA ALA A 349 -4.73 -11.39 -7.15
C ALA A 349 -3.92 -10.11 -7.37
N ARG A 350 -2.59 -10.25 -7.47
CA ARG A 350 -1.67 -9.12 -7.41
C ARG A 350 -0.90 -8.92 -8.69
N CYS A 351 -0.46 -7.69 -8.90
CA CYS A 351 0.55 -7.37 -9.91
C CYS A 351 1.72 -6.63 -9.27
N TYR A 352 2.93 -7.04 -9.61
CA TYR A 352 4.19 -6.42 -9.20
C TYR A 352 4.93 -5.87 -10.43
N LEU A 353 5.63 -4.76 -10.26
CA LEU A 353 6.62 -4.24 -11.22
C LEU A 353 7.99 -4.28 -10.60
N LEU A 354 8.94 -4.88 -11.31
CA LEU A 354 10.38 -4.79 -11.06
C LEU A 354 10.98 -3.82 -12.09
N ARG A 355 11.51 -2.70 -11.60
CA ARG A 355 12.20 -1.68 -12.39
C ARG A 355 13.43 -1.19 -11.62
N ASP A 356 14.56 -1.04 -12.30
CA ASP A 356 15.82 -0.56 -11.71
C ASP A 356 16.23 -1.32 -10.43
N GLY A 357 16.04 -2.64 -10.43
CA GLY A 357 16.37 -3.47 -9.27
C GLY A 357 15.33 -3.45 -8.13
N MET A 358 14.28 -2.64 -8.22
CA MET A 358 13.27 -2.48 -7.17
C MET A 358 11.93 -3.09 -7.57
N MET A 359 11.44 -4.04 -6.76
CA MET A 359 10.12 -4.63 -6.92
C MET A 359 9.08 -3.84 -6.12
N ARG A 360 7.92 -3.56 -6.73
CA ARG A 360 6.79 -2.89 -6.10
C ARG A 360 5.47 -3.57 -6.42
N CYS A 361 4.59 -3.72 -5.43
CA CYS A 361 3.21 -4.10 -5.67
C CYS A 361 2.43 -2.93 -6.29
N LEU A 362 1.67 -3.21 -7.35
CA LEU A 362 0.85 -2.23 -8.08
C LEU A 362 -0.62 -2.24 -7.66
N THR A 363 -1.10 -3.38 -7.15
CA THR A 363 -2.48 -3.64 -6.72
C THR A 363 -2.65 -3.47 -5.22
N ARG A 364 -3.90 -3.30 -4.78
CA ARG A 364 -4.28 -3.38 -3.37
C ARG A 364 -5.38 -4.43 -3.20
N ASP A 365 -5.17 -5.36 -2.27
CA ASP A 365 -6.14 -6.43 -2.01
C ASP A 365 -7.51 -5.86 -1.59
N HIS A 366 -8.57 -6.34 -2.25
CA HIS A 366 -9.95 -6.13 -1.84
C HIS A 366 -10.37 -7.23 -0.86
N VAL A 367 -9.92 -7.09 0.38
CA VAL A 367 -10.23 -8.02 1.47
C VAL A 367 -10.80 -7.31 2.68
N GLU A 368 -11.67 -8.00 3.39
CA GLU A 368 -12.10 -7.65 4.74
C GLU A 368 -11.33 -8.52 5.75
N ILE A 369 -10.77 -7.84 6.75
CA ILE A 369 -9.99 -8.49 7.81
C ILE A 369 -10.89 -8.60 9.04
N GLY A 370 -11.56 -9.75 9.17
CA GLY A 370 -12.36 -10.14 10.34
C GLY A 370 -11.73 -11.30 11.11
N LEU A 371 -12.55 -12.25 11.57
CA LEU A 371 -12.08 -13.53 12.15
C LEU A 371 -11.30 -14.38 11.14
N ARG A 372 -11.61 -14.23 9.85
CA ARG A 372 -10.89 -14.81 8.72
C ARG A 372 -10.71 -13.72 7.67
N ARG A 373 -9.66 -13.83 6.87
CA ARG A 373 -9.44 -12.97 5.70
C ARG A 373 -10.40 -13.43 4.60
N THR A 374 -11.32 -12.56 4.20
CA THR A 374 -12.32 -12.85 3.15
C THR A 374 -12.28 -11.78 2.08
N LEU A 375 -12.56 -12.15 0.83
CA LEU A 375 -12.67 -11.18 -0.27
C LEU A 375 -13.85 -10.24 0.01
N SER A 376 -13.60 -8.94 -0.07
CA SER A 376 -14.64 -7.91 0.01
C SER A 376 -15.18 -7.53 -1.37
N ARG A 377 -14.42 -7.80 -2.43
CA ARG A 377 -14.83 -7.65 -3.82
C ARG A 377 -14.24 -8.76 -4.66
N ALA A 378 -15.03 -9.37 -5.53
CA ALA A 378 -14.61 -10.35 -6.52
C ALA A 378 -15.66 -10.45 -7.64
N ILE A 379 -15.28 -11.02 -8.77
CA ILE A 379 -16.22 -11.34 -9.85
C ILE A 379 -17.14 -12.46 -9.38
N GLY A 380 -18.43 -12.42 -9.75
CA GLY A 380 -19.43 -13.40 -9.29
C GLY A 380 -20.03 -13.11 -7.91
N MET A 381 -19.38 -12.32 -7.05
CA MET A 381 -19.97 -11.89 -5.77
C MET A 381 -21.23 -11.05 -5.97
N ARG A 382 -22.10 -11.02 -4.95
CA ARG A 382 -23.31 -10.19 -4.93
C ARG A 382 -22.98 -8.70 -4.99
N GLY A 383 -23.82 -7.93 -5.66
CA GLY A 383 -23.67 -6.47 -5.81
C GLY A 383 -23.09 -6.07 -7.16
N HIS A 384 -22.66 -4.83 -7.28
CA HIS A 384 -22.07 -4.30 -8.52
C HIS A 384 -20.56 -4.54 -8.57
N LEU A 385 -20.05 -4.97 -9.73
CA LEU A 385 -18.61 -5.06 -9.98
C LEU A 385 -18.03 -3.67 -10.23
N ILE A 386 -17.04 -3.27 -9.42
CA ILE A 386 -16.27 -2.04 -9.61
C ILE A 386 -14.78 -2.40 -9.65
N PRO A 387 -14.20 -2.61 -10.84
CA PRO A 387 -12.76 -2.81 -11.01
C PRO A 387 -11.97 -1.55 -10.69
N GLU A 388 -10.92 -1.69 -9.89
CA GLU A 388 -9.92 -0.64 -9.75
C GLU A 388 -9.04 -0.63 -11.00
N VAL A 389 -8.61 0.56 -11.43
CA VAL A 389 -7.81 0.75 -12.63
C VAL A 389 -6.62 1.63 -12.33
N ARG A 390 -5.46 1.22 -12.84
CA ARG A 390 -4.23 1.98 -12.77
C ARG A 390 -3.58 2.06 -14.14
N PHE A 391 -3.40 3.28 -14.65
CA PHE A 391 -2.63 3.54 -15.85
C PHE A 391 -1.14 3.67 -15.53
N GLY A 392 -0.29 3.37 -16.51
CA GLY A 392 1.15 3.52 -16.40
C GLY A 392 1.86 3.42 -17.75
N GLY A 393 3.12 3.81 -17.78
CA GLY A 393 4.01 3.63 -18.92
C GLY A 393 5.00 2.48 -18.68
N LEU A 394 5.20 1.67 -19.72
CA LEU A 394 6.19 0.60 -19.80
C LEU A 394 7.51 1.18 -20.29
N GLN A 395 8.60 0.68 -19.72
CA GLN A 395 9.96 1.04 -20.09
C GLN A 395 10.73 -0.23 -20.40
N ALA A 396 11.70 -0.14 -21.32
CA ALA A 396 12.61 -1.25 -21.56
C ALA A 396 13.35 -1.61 -20.26
N GLY A 397 13.42 -2.90 -19.97
CA GLY A 397 13.95 -3.43 -18.71
C GLY A 397 12.90 -3.65 -17.63
N ASP A 398 11.65 -3.20 -17.83
CA ASP A 398 10.57 -3.54 -16.91
C ASP A 398 10.31 -5.04 -16.91
N ARG A 399 10.08 -5.58 -15.71
CA ARG A 399 9.55 -6.93 -15.52
C ARG A 399 8.31 -6.89 -14.65
N LEU A 400 7.17 -7.30 -15.19
CA LEU A 400 5.91 -7.40 -14.44
C LEU A 400 5.66 -8.83 -14.01
N LEU A 401 5.03 -9.01 -12.86
CA LEU A 401 4.53 -10.29 -12.35
C LEU A 401 3.06 -10.13 -12.01
N LEU A 402 2.18 -10.88 -12.66
CA LEU A 402 0.80 -11.09 -12.21
C LEU A 402 0.75 -12.44 -11.49
N CYS A 403 0.14 -12.51 -10.31
CA CYS A 403 0.05 -13.75 -9.54
C CYS A 403 -1.24 -13.90 -8.74
N SER A 404 -1.62 -15.15 -8.44
CA SER A 404 -2.68 -15.44 -7.49
C SER A 404 -2.23 -15.15 -6.06
N ALA A 405 -3.19 -14.94 -5.15
CA ALA A 405 -2.91 -14.51 -3.78
C ALA A 405 -2.02 -15.47 -2.98
N PRO A 406 -2.06 -16.81 -3.18
CA PRO A 406 -1.21 -17.72 -2.42
C PRO A 406 0.30 -17.58 -2.68
N LEU A 407 0.72 -17.09 -3.85
CA LEU A 407 2.14 -16.98 -4.19
C LEU A 407 2.93 -16.06 -3.22
N PRO A 408 2.56 -14.78 -3.00
CA PRO A 408 3.24 -13.91 -2.03
C PRO A 408 3.01 -14.31 -0.56
N ASN A 409 2.08 -15.25 -0.29
CA ASN A 409 1.91 -15.83 1.04
C ASN A 409 2.88 -17.00 1.27
N ALA A 410 3.24 -17.74 0.22
CA ALA A 410 4.17 -18.86 0.27
C ALA A 410 5.64 -18.41 0.18
N ILE A 411 5.92 -17.43 -0.69
CA ILE A 411 7.25 -16.88 -0.92
C ILE A 411 7.26 -15.41 -0.47
N PRO A 412 8.14 -15.02 0.47
CA PRO A 412 8.29 -13.62 0.83
C PRO A 412 8.62 -12.75 -0.38
N GLU A 413 8.13 -11.50 -0.41
CA GLU A 413 8.33 -10.60 -1.56
C GLU A 413 9.80 -10.40 -1.93
N ARG A 414 10.71 -10.45 -0.95
CA ARG A 414 12.16 -10.44 -1.22
C ARG A 414 12.61 -11.64 -2.07
N GLY A 415 12.14 -12.85 -1.75
CA GLY A 415 12.45 -14.04 -2.53
C GLY A 415 11.87 -13.98 -3.94
N ILE A 416 10.64 -13.47 -4.08
CA ILE A 416 10.04 -13.21 -5.39
C ILE A 416 10.91 -12.23 -6.19
N ALA A 417 11.36 -11.14 -5.58
CA ALA A 417 12.23 -10.15 -6.23
C ALA A 417 13.58 -10.75 -6.67
N GLU A 418 14.21 -11.57 -5.82
CA GLU A 418 15.47 -12.25 -6.14
C GLU A 418 15.31 -13.21 -7.34
N ILE A 419 14.20 -13.94 -7.40
CA ILE A 419 13.85 -14.81 -8.55
C ILE A 419 13.63 -13.95 -9.80
N LEU A 420 12.81 -12.90 -9.70
CA LEU A 420 12.54 -12.01 -10.82
C LEU A 420 13.79 -11.26 -11.31
N LEU A 421 14.78 -11.00 -10.46
CA LEU A 421 16.03 -10.36 -10.86
C LEU A 421 16.99 -11.31 -11.57
N SER A 422 17.06 -12.56 -11.14
CA SER A 422 18.08 -13.52 -11.59
C SER A 422 17.60 -14.47 -12.68
N ALA A 423 16.30 -14.78 -12.73
CA ALA A 423 15.75 -15.76 -13.65
C ALA A 423 15.72 -15.24 -15.09
N LYS A 424 15.97 -16.15 -16.04
CA LYS A 424 15.64 -15.90 -17.45
C LYS A 424 14.12 -15.94 -17.61
N ILE A 425 13.58 -15.09 -18.49
CA ILE A 425 12.13 -14.91 -18.66
C ILE A 425 11.43 -16.25 -18.93
N GLU A 426 12.04 -17.14 -19.71
CA GLU A 426 11.46 -18.43 -20.09
C GLU A 426 11.21 -19.37 -18.90
N LYS A 427 11.93 -19.17 -17.78
CA LYS A 427 11.83 -20.00 -16.58
C LYS A 427 11.27 -19.27 -15.35
N ALA A 428 11.09 -17.95 -15.43
CA ALA A 428 10.78 -17.13 -14.27
C ALA A 428 9.48 -17.57 -13.58
N ALA A 429 8.39 -17.78 -14.33
CA ALA A 429 7.13 -18.25 -13.78
C ALA A 429 7.23 -19.68 -13.20
N ASP A 430 7.93 -20.59 -13.88
CA ASP A 430 8.13 -21.97 -13.39
C ASP A 430 8.91 -22.01 -12.07
N ILE A 431 9.97 -21.19 -11.96
CA ILE A 431 10.77 -21.09 -10.73
C ILE A 431 9.89 -20.54 -9.60
N LEU A 432 9.08 -19.50 -9.84
CA LEU A 432 8.17 -18.96 -8.82
C LEU A 432 7.17 -20.01 -8.34
N VAL A 433 6.53 -20.75 -9.25
CA VAL A 433 5.59 -21.81 -8.85
C VAL A 433 6.31 -22.93 -8.11
N HIS A 434 7.49 -23.35 -8.58
CA HIS A 434 8.25 -24.42 -7.95
C HIS A 434 8.75 -24.05 -6.55
N GLU A 435 9.26 -22.83 -6.34
CA GLU A 435 9.63 -22.32 -5.02
C GLU A 435 8.42 -22.26 -4.08
N GLY A 436 7.24 -21.92 -4.59
CA GLY A 436 5.99 -22.00 -3.83
C GLY A 436 5.63 -23.42 -3.40
N LEU A 437 5.92 -24.43 -4.25
CA LEU A 437 5.74 -25.84 -3.91
C LEU A 437 6.76 -26.33 -2.89
N ILE A 438 8.02 -25.90 -2.99
CA ILE A 438 9.09 -26.19 -2.01
C ILE A 438 8.72 -25.59 -0.65
N ALA A 439 8.16 -24.37 -0.64
CA ALA A 439 7.59 -23.73 0.55
C ALA A 439 6.29 -24.39 1.06
N ASN A 440 5.88 -25.51 0.45
CA ASN A 440 4.69 -26.30 0.80
C ASN A 440 3.38 -25.50 0.72
N CYS A 441 3.21 -24.69 -0.33
CA CYS A 441 1.94 -24.02 -0.58
C CYS A 441 0.81 -25.04 -0.78
N ARG A 442 -0.18 -25.00 0.12
CA ARG A 442 -1.33 -25.93 0.14
C ARG A 442 -2.52 -25.45 -0.70
N ASP A 443 -2.30 -24.43 -1.51
CA ASP A 443 -3.31 -23.75 -2.31
C ASP A 443 -2.83 -23.56 -3.75
N ASN A 444 -3.72 -23.14 -4.64
CA ASN A 444 -3.40 -22.92 -6.05
C ASN A 444 -2.33 -21.81 -6.22
N LEU A 445 -1.38 -22.04 -7.11
CA LEU A 445 -0.26 -21.14 -7.37
C LEU A 445 -0.21 -20.81 -8.85
N SER A 446 -0.28 -19.53 -9.18
CA SER A 446 -0.19 -19.07 -10.56
C SER A 446 0.63 -17.81 -10.69
N ALA A 447 1.41 -17.74 -11.77
CA ALA A 447 2.24 -16.60 -12.11
C ALA A 447 2.27 -16.38 -13.62
N ILE A 448 2.23 -15.12 -14.04
CA ILE A 448 2.60 -14.66 -15.38
C ILE A 448 3.70 -13.62 -15.19
N VAL A 449 4.89 -13.86 -15.76
CA VAL A 449 6.01 -12.92 -15.75
C VAL A 449 6.15 -12.34 -17.15
N ILE A 450 6.32 -11.02 -17.26
CA ILE A 450 6.38 -10.29 -18.53
C ILE A 450 7.61 -9.39 -18.52
N ASP A 451 8.52 -9.60 -19.48
CA ASP A 451 9.64 -8.73 -19.80
C ASP A 451 9.25 -7.72 -20.86
N VAL A 452 9.57 -6.46 -20.62
CA VAL A 452 9.51 -5.38 -21.60
C VAL A 452 10.91 -5.16 -22.14
N LYS A 453 11.12 -5.38 -23.44
CA LYS A 453 12.40 -5.17 -24.11
C LYS A 453 12.25 -4.16 -25.24
N THR A 454 13.33 -3.52 -25.63
CA THR A 454 13.41 -2.86 -26.94
C THR A 454 13.53 -3.93 -28.03
N ASP A 455 12.92 -3.68 -29.18
CA ASP A 455 13.19 -4.44 -30.40
C ASP A 455 14.60 -4.06 -30.91
N GLU A 456 15.64 -4.60 -30.28
CA GLU A 456 17.00 -4.56 -30.80
C GLU A 456 17.20 -5.76 -31.75
N PRO A 457 17.67 -5.54 -33.00
CA PRO A 457 17.90 -6.60 -33.97
C PRO A 457 19.02 -7.58 -33.59
#